data_AF-A0A6J6TXY8-F1
#
_entry.id   AF-A0A6J6TXY8-F1
#
_cell.length_a   1.000
_cell.length_b   1.000
_cell.length_c   1.000
_cell.angle_alpha   90.00
_cell.angle_beta   90.00
_cell.angle_gamma   90.00
#
_symmetry.space_group_name_H-M   'P 1'
#
loop_
_entity.id
_entity.type
_entity.pdbx_description
1 polymer ?
#
loop_
_entity_poly.entity_id
_entity_poly.type
_entity_poly.pdbx_seq_one_letter_code
_entity_poly.pdbx_strand_id
1 'polypeptide(L)'
;MIISTVSIVLANTTTTIAWVILLASVLGWIIYGLSNLRSAKREIGSEIKLAANRKPYYDDERLEGEKIERTQLIGLAFLAIVTIALPLYWILEPGRMVGAEKEFQHQFEEWGGGLFATTADGGFNCAGCHGGMKGGGGVASYAITDPTTGEVKQVNWKAPAINTVFYRYSDEEVRFILNYGRPFSPMSAWGLVGGGPMNDQQIQTVIEYVKSIQIPRDENGKLPEAKQQEIQAEAERLVKAKTYATLGEALFNLDLGSGNFSCARCHTKGWSYGEPQITGGGALGPNLTGGSAVRQFPQRDDMIAFIKGGSELGKKYGQQGQGSGRMPAFGLMLTDDQIAAVIDYVRGL
;
A
#
# COMPACT_ATOMS: atom_id res chain seq x y z
N MET A 1 -46.47 -20.15 17.03
CA MET A 1 -46.10 -21.22 16.09
C MET A 1 -46.18 -20.64 14.67
N ILE A 2 -45.02 -20.23 14.16
CA ILE A 2 -44.59 -20.10 12.75
C ILE A 2 -45.59 -19.48 11.75
N ILE A 3 -45.49 -18.15 11.59
CA ILE A 3 -45.49 -17.53 10.27
C ILE A 3 -44.27 -16.60 10.27
N SER A 4 -43.14 -17.11 9.76
CA SER A 4 -41.96 -16.29 9.49
C SER A 4 -41.88 -16.16 7.98
N THR A 5 -42.37 -15.02 7.48
CA THR A 5 -42.19 -14.57 6.11
C THR A 5 -40.70 -14.44 5.84
N VAL A 6 -40.22 -15.27 4.93
CA VAL A 6 -38.86 -15.30 4.41
C VAL A 6 -38.52 -13.91 3.88
N SER A 7 -37.78 -13.15 4.68
CA SER A 7 -36.93 -12.06 4.22
C SER A 7 -35.61 -12.70 3.82
N ILE A 8 -35.28 -12.69 2.52
CA ILE A 8 -33.98 -13.00 1.89
C ILE A 8 -34.22 -12.76 0.38
N VAL A 9 -33.44 -12.03 -0.41
CA VAL A 9 -32.17 -11.34 -0.27
C VAL A 9 -32.08 -10.42 -1.50
N LEU A 10 -31.73 -9.14 -1.32
CA LEU A 10 -31.19 -8.30 -2.39
C LEU A 10 -29.76 -8.80 -2.66
N ALA A 11 -29.66 -9.90 -3.40
CA ALA A 11 -28.40 -10.44 -3.86
C ALA A 11 -27.93 -9.59 -5.03
N ASN A 12 -26.64 -9.25 -5.01
CA ASN A 12 -25.86 -8.72 -6.14
C ASN A 12 -26.40 -9.28 -7.48
N THR A 13 -26.56 -8.46 -8.51
CA THR A 13 -27.24 -8.84 -9.77
C THR A 13 -26.71 -10.17 -10.32
N THR A 14 -25.41 -10.41 -10.11
CA THR A 14 -24.69 -11.66 -10.43
C THR A 14 -25.17 -12.88 -9.63
N THR A 15 -25.37 -12.77 -8.32
CA THR A 15 -25.89 -13.89 -7.49
C THR A 15 -27.34 -14.19 -7.80
N THR A 16 -28.17 -13.18 -8.11
CA THR A 16 -29.57 -13.41 -8.51
C THR A 16 -29.64 -14.17 -9.84
N ILE A 17 -28.83 -13.77 -10.84
CA ILE A 17 -28.74 -14.47 -12.12
C ILE A 17 -28.26 -15.93 -11.92
N ALA A 18 -27.25 -16.15 -11.08
CA ALA A 18 -26.73 -17.48 -10.79
C ALA A 18 -27.80 -18.40 -10.16
N TRP A 19 -28.60 -17.90 -9.23
CA TRP A 19 -29.70 -18.67 -8.62
C TRP A 19 -30.80 -19.03 -9.62
N VAL A 20 -31.15 -18.11 -10.54
CA VAL A 20 -32.15 -18.39 -11.59
C VAL A 20 -31.65 -19.48 -12.54
N ILE A 21 -30.39 -19.41 -12.97
CA ILE A 21 -29.77 -20.45 -13.83
C ILE A 21 -29.73 -21.79 -13.11
N LEU A 22 -29.33 -21.82 -11.84
CA LEU A 22 -29.28 -23.03 -11.02
C LEU A 22 -30.68 -23.65 -10.89
N LEU A 23 -31.68 -22.85 -10.52
CA LEU A 23 -33.06 -23.33 -10.38
C LEU A 23 -33.59 -23.89 -11.70
N ALA A 24 -33.42 -23.18 -12.81
CA ALA A 24 -33.84 -23.66 -14.12
C ALA A 24 -33.16 -24.98 -14.51
N SER A 25 -31.85 -25.11 -14.22
CA SER A 25 -31.07 -26.31 -14.53
C SER A 25 -31.52 -27.51 -13.67
N VAL A 26 -31.70 -27.29 -12.36
CA VAL A 26 -32.17 -28.32 -11.43
C VAL A 26 -33.60 -28.75 -11.77
N LEU A 27 -34.49 -27.80 -12.05
CA LEU A 27 -35.87 -28.11 -12.45
C LEU A 27 -35.88 -28.91 -13.76
N GLY A 28 -35.05 -28.53 -14.74
CA GLY A 28 -34.87 -29.27 -15.99
C GLY A 28 -34.42 -30.70 -15.76
N TRP A 29 -33.43 -30.93 -14.90
CA TRP A 29 -32.98 -32.27 -14.54
C TRP A 29 -34.02 -33.08 -13.77
N ILE A 30 -34.78 -32.46 -12.86
CA ILE A 30 -35.87 -33.12 -12.13
C ILE A 30 -36.97 -33.53 -13.10
N ILE A 31 -37.39 -32.64 -14.00
CA ILE A 31 -38.42 -32.93 -15.01
C ILE A 31 -37.94 -34.04 -15.94
N TYR A 32 -36.69 -33.98 -16.41
CA TYR A 32 -36.08 -35.03 -17.22
C TYR A 32 -36.05 -36.38 -16.48
N GLY A 33 -35.59 -36.38 -15.22
CA GLY A 33 -35.55 -37.57 -14.38
C GLY A 33 -36.94 -38.18 -14.15
N LEU A 34 -37.94 -37.37 -13.81
CA LEU A 34 -39.32 -37.81 -13.63
C LEU A 34 -39.94 -38.33 -14.93
N SER A 35 -39.67 -37.68 -16.06
CA SER A 35 -40.11 -38.13 -17.38
C SER A 35 -39.47 -39.47 -17.76
N ASN A 36 -38.19 -39.65 -17.46
CA ASN A 36 -37.46 -40.89 -17.72
C ASN A 36 -37.96 -42.04 -16.82
N LEU A 37 -38.18 -41.76 -15.52
CA LEU A 37 -38.76 -42.70 -14.57
C LEU A 37 -40.19 -43.11 -14.97
N ARG A 38 -41.00 -42.17 -15.45
CA ARG A 38 -42.37 -42.45 -15.92
C ARG A 38 -42.39 -43.24 -17.23
N SER A 39 -41.33 -43.11 -18.04
CA SER A 39 -41.15 -43.87 -19.29
C SER A 39 -40.57 -45.27 -19.08
N ALA A 40 -40.00 -45.56 -17.90
CA ALA A 40 -39.52 -46.88 -17.53
C ALA A 40 -40.72 -47.82 -17.25
N LYS A 41 -40.94 -48.79 -18.13
CA LYS A 41 -42.03 -49.79 -17.97
C LYS A 41 -41.63 -50.85 -16.94
N ARG A 42 -42.61 -51.29 -16.14
CA ARG A 42 -42.44 -52.13 -14.94
C ARG A 42 -42.28 -53.65 -15.22
N GLU A 43 -42.16 -54.05 -16.48
CA GLU A 43 -42.10 -55.46 -16.89
C GLU A 43 -40.65 -55.97 -16.85
N ILE A 44 -40.33 -56.79 -15.84
CA ILE A 44 -39.04 -57.49 -15.70
C ILE A 44 -38.89 -58.45 -16.89
N GLY A 45 -37.80 -58.33 -17.66
CA GLY A 45 -37.54 -59.10 -18.88
C GLY A 45 -37.87 -58.36 -20.19
N SER A 46 -38.43 -57.14 -20.12
CA SER A 46 -38.66 -56.30 -21.30
C SER A 46 -37.35 -55.73 -21.88
N GLU A 47 -36.32 -55.58 -21.04
CA GLU A 47 -34.95 -55.23 -21.42
C GLU A 47 -34.33 -56.21 -22.44
N ILE A 48 -34.75 -57.48 -22.48
CA ILE A 48 -34.24 -58.47 -23.44
C ILE A 48 -34.80 -58.23 -24.85
N LYS A 49 -36.01 -57.67 -24.97
CA LYS A 49 -36.68 -57.34 -26.25
C LYS A 49 -36.51 -55.88 -26.67
N LEU A 50 -36.28 -54.97 -25.71
CA LEU A 50 -36.22 -53.52 -25.91
C LEU A 50 -34.81 -52.95 -25.79
N ALA A 51 -33.79 -53.80 -25.58
CA ALA A 51 -32.40 -53.39 -25.53
C ALA A 51 -32.09 -52.49 -26.74
N ALA A 52 -31.54 -51.30 -26.50
CA ALA A 52 -31.34 -50.28 -27.53
C ALA A 52 -30.46 -50.79 -28.70
N ASN A 53 -29.59 -51.77 -28.43
CA ASN A 53 -28.72 -52.45 -29.39
C ASN A 53 -29.42 -53.54 -30.24
N ARG A 54 -30.68 -53.89 -29.96
CA ARG A 54 -31.46 -54.88 -30.73
C ARG A 54 -32.55 -54.26 -31.62
N LYS A 55 -32.82 -52.97 -31.48
CA LYS A 55 -33.67 -52.25 -32.44
C LYS A 55 -32.88 -52.12 -33.75
N PRO A 56 -33.51 -52.35 -34.93
CA PRO A 56 -32.89 -51.98 -36.19
C PRO A 56 -32.44 -50.52 -36.07
N TYR A 57 -31.17 -50.28 -36.33
CA TYR A 57 -30.65 -48.93 -36.35
C TYR A 57 -31.27 -48.19 -37.54
N TYR A 58 -31.07 -46.88 -37.63
CA TYR A 58 -31.55 -46.13 -38.79
C TYR A 58 -30.98 -46.75 -40.07
N ASP A 59 -31.81 -46.79 -41.11
CA ASP A 59 -31.44 -47.12 -42.47
C ASP A 59 -30.43 -46.11 -43.03
N ASP A 60 -29.62 -46.53 -43.98
CA ASP A 60 -28.51 -45.72 -44.52
C ASP A 60 -29.01 -44.36 -45.05
N GLU A 61 -30.17 -44.32 -45.72
CA GLU A 61 -30.79 -43.08 -46.23
C GLU A 61 -31.13 -42.08 -45.12
N ARG A 62 -31.55 -42.57 -43.95
CA ARG A 62 -31.86 -41.73 -42.79
C ARG A 62 -30.62 -41.33 -42.00
N LEU A 63 -29.61 -42.21 -41.96
CA LEU A 63 -28.31 -41.91 -41.38
C LEU A 63 -27.58 -40.81 -42.15
N GLU A 64 -27.54 -40.95 -43.47
CA GLU A 64 -26.86 -40.01 -44.36
C GLU A 64 -27.66 -38.72 -44.62
N GLY A 65 -28.99 -38.76 -44.46
CA GLY A 65 -29.86 -37.59 -44.54
C GLY A 65 -30.16 -36.95 -43.18
N GLU A 66 -31.40 -37.11 -42.70
CA GLU A 66 -31.94 -36.37 -41.55
C GLU A 66 -31.06 -36.41 -40.29
N LYS A 67 -30.43 -37.56 -40.01
CA LYS A 67 -29.66 -37.74 -38.77
C LYS A 67 -28.32 -37.01 -38.84
N ILE A 68 -27.60 -37.11 -39.97
CA ILE A 68 -26.36 -36.37 -40.20
C ILE A 68 -26.63 -34.87 -40.27
N GLU A 69 -27.64 -34.43 -41.02
CA GLU A 69 -27.98 -33.00 -41.15
C GLU A 69 -28.25 -32.37 -39.79
N ARG A 70 -29.09 -32.99 -38.95
CA ARG A 70 -29.37 -32.51 -37.59
C ARG A 70 -28.11 -32.43 -36.72
N THR A 71 -27.23 -33.41 -36.84
CA THR A 71 -25.99 -33.46 -36.04
C THR A 71 -24.99 -32.41 -36.52
N GLN A 72 -24.88 -32.20 -37.83
CA GLN A 72 -24.07 -31.14 -38.44
C GLN A 72 -24.62 -29.75 -38.08
N LEU A 73 -25.94 -29.56 -38.04
CA LEU A 73 -26.57 -28.31 -37.59
C LEU A 73 -26.20 -27.97 -36.15
N ILE A 74 -26.17 -28.97 -35.26
CA ILE A 74 -25.69 -28.80 -33.88
C ILE A 74 -24.21 -28.45 -33.87
N GLY A 75 -23.38 -29.14 -34.66
CA GLY A 75 -21.96 -28.83 -34.80
C GLY A 75 -21.71 -27.40 -35.30
N LEU A 76 -22.48 -26.94 -36.29
CA LEU A 76 -22.43 -25.58 -36.81
C LEU A 76 -22.88 -24.56 -35.76
N ALA A 77 -23.91 -24.86 -34.96
CA ALA A 77 -24.34 -23.99 -33.87
C ALA A 77 -23.25 -23.84 -32.81
N PHE A 78 -22.60 -24.93 -32.39
CA PHE A 78 -21.45 -24.85 -31.48
C PHE A 78 -20.28 -24.08 -32.08
N LEU A 79 -19.98 -24.30 -33.37
CA LEU A 79 -18.94 -23.55 -34.08
C LEU A 79 -19.27 -22.06 -34.08
N ALA A 80 -20.50 -21.68 -34.44
CA ALA A 80 -20.95 -20.29 -34.43
C ALA A 80 -20.86 -19.66 -33.02
N ILE A 81 -21.25 -20.38 -31.97
CA ILE A 81 -21.10 -19.93 -30.58
C ILE A 81 -19.64 -19.69 -30.26
N VAL A 82 -18.73 -20.64 -30.53
CA VAL A 82 -17.31 -20.50 -30.21
C VAL A 82 -16.67 -19.37 -31.03
N THR A 83 -16.99 -19.28 -32.32
CA THR A 83 -16.50 -18.23 -33.22
C THR A 83 -16.95 -16.84 -32.82
N ILE A 84 -18.09 -16.68 -32.16
CA ILE A 84 -18.57 -15.38 -31.65
C ILE A 84 -18.10 -15.13 -30.21
N ALA A 85 -18.22 -16.11 -29.33
CA ALA A 85 -17.94 -15.98 -27.91
C ALA A 85 -16.45 -15.75 -27.62
N LEU A 86 -15.54 -16.41 -28.36
CA LEU A 86 -14.11 -16.22 -28.14
C LEU A 86 -13.65 -14.79 -28.48
N PRO A 87 -13.97 -14.21 -29.67
CA PRO A 87 -13.65 -12.80 -29.93
C PRO A 87 -14.27 -11.84 -28.93
N LEU A 88 -15.53 -12.06 -28.51
CA LEU A 88 -16.18 -11.21 -27.51
C LEU A 88 -15.48 -11.30 -26.14
N TYR A 89 -15.10 -12.51 -25.71
CA TYR A 89 -14.33 -12.71 -24.49
C TYR A 89 -13.01 -11.94 -24.53
N TRP A 90 -12.26 -12.04 -25.63
CA TRP A 90 -11.01 -11.32 -25.83
C TRP A 90 -11.18 -9.80 -25.85
N ILE A 91 -12.26 -9.28 -26.43
CA ILE A 91 -12.56 -7.83 -26.44
C ILE A 91 -12.82 -7.31 -25.02
N LEU A 92 -13.45 -8.12 -24.17
CA LEU A 92 -13.81 -7.75 -22.79
C LEU A 92 -12.69 -8.04 -21.77
N GLU A 93 -11.72 -8.86 -22.13
CA GLU A 93 -10.60 -9.28 -21.28
C GLU A 93 -9.80 -8.11 -20.67
N PRO A 94 -9.46 -7.02 -21.40
CA PRO A 94 -8.74 -5.90 -20.80
C PRO A 94 -9.48 -5.26 -19.63
N GLY A 95 -10.82 -5.13 -19.72
CA GLY A 95 -11.63 -4.61 -18.62
C GLY A 95 -11.62 -5.53 -17.39
N ARG A 96 -11.60 -6.85 -17.61
CA ARG A 96 -11.48 -7.84 -16.54
C ARG A 96 -10.10 -7.79 -15.86
N MET A 97 -9.03 -7.59 -16.63
CA MET A 97 -7.68 -7.42 -16.10
C MET A 97 -7.57 -6.18 -15.23
N VAL A 98 -8.10 -5.03 -15.69
CA VAL A 98 -8.14 -3.78 -14.91
C VAL A 98 -8.98 -3.94 -13.63
N GLY A 99 -10.11 -4.65 -13.72
CA GLY A 99 -10.93 -4.96 -12.56
C GLY A 99 -10.20 -5.84 -11.53
N ALA A 100 -9.49 -6.86 -12.01
CA ALA A 100 -8.70 -7.74 -11.14
C ALA A 100 -7.56 -6.97 -10.45
N GLU A 101 -6.83 -6.12 -11.17
CA GLU A 101 -5.76 -5.28 -10.60
C GLU A 101 -6.29 -4.38 -9.48
N LYS A 102 -7.42 -3.70 -9.69
CA LYS A 102 -8.06 -2.86 -8.68
C LYS A 102 -8.49 -3.65 -7.44
N GLU A 103 -9.06 -4.83 -7.65
CA GLU A 103 -9.49 -5.71 -6.56
C GLU A 103 -8.29 -6.24 -5.75
N PHE A 104 -7.21 -6.63 -6.43
CA PHE A 104 -5.96 -7.03 -5.77
C PHE A 104 -5.39 -5.88 -4.93
N GLN A 105 -5.35 -4.66 -5.48
CA GLN A 105 -4.89 -3.49 -4.75
C GLN A 105 -5.75 -3.23 -3.51
N HIS A 106 -7.08 -3.25 -3.66
CA HIS A 106 -8.01 -3.06 -2.55
C HIS A 106 -7.82 -4.10 -1.44
N GLN A 107 -7.65 -5.38 -1.79
CA GLN A 107 -7.39 -6.44 -0.81
C GLN A 107 -6.05 -6.23 -0.07
N PHE A 108 -5.01 -5.78 -0.78
CA PHE A 108 -3.71 -5.49 -0.17
C PHE A 108 -3.80 -4.29 0.77
N GLU A 109 -4.53 -3.25 0.39
CA GLU A 109 -4.80 -2.10 1.25
C GLU A 109 -5.61 -2.50 2.49
N GLU A 110 -6.62 -3.37 2.36
CA GLU A 110 -7.42 -3.86 3.49
C GLU A 110 -6.57 -4.70 4.46
N TRP A 111 -5.81 -5.68 3.95
CA TRP A 111 -4.93 -6.50 4.79
C TRP A 111 -3.82 -5.66 5.43
N GLY A 112 -3.24 -4.73 4.69
CA GLY A 112 -2.24 -3.80 5.19
C GLY A 112 -2.80 -2.88 6.26
N GLY A 113 -4.03 -2.39 6.09
CA GLY A 113 -4.74 -1.59 7.07
C GLY A 113 -4.99 -2.33 8.37
N GLY A 114 -5.38 -3.61 8.29
CA GLY A 114 -5.50 -4.48 9.46
C GLY A 114 -4.19 -4.64 10.23
N LEU A 115 -3.07 -4.85 9.53
CA LEU A 115 -1.75 -4.93 10.14
C LEU A 115 -1.29 -3.58 10.72
N PHE A 116 -1.62 -2.48 10.05
CA PHE A 116 -1.26 -1.12 10.45
C PHE A 116 -2.04 -0.63 11.68
N ALA A 117 -3.23 -1.18 11.92
CA ALA A 117 -4.13 -0.76 12.99
C ALA A 117 -3.52 -0.88 14.40
N THR A 118 -4.23 -0.32 15.39
CA THR A 118 -3.78 -0.38 16.77
C THR A 118 -3.77 -1.83 17.28
N THR A 119 -3.02 -2.11 18.34
CA THR A 119 -3.07 -3.43 18.99
C THR A 119 -4.45 -3.75 19.55
N ALA A 120 -5.25 -2.74 19.90
CA ALA A 120 -6.64 -2.94 20.33
C ALA A 120 -7.52 -3.51 19.21
N ASP A 121 -7.19 -3.20 17.96
CA ASP A 121 -7.89 -3.67 16.75
C ASP A 121 -7.23 -4.93 16.16
N GLY A 122 -6.27 -5.55 16.85
CA GLY A 122 -5.54 -6.73 16.39
C GLY A 122 -4.37 -6.47 15.44
N GLY A 123 -4.01 -5.20 15.22
CA GLY A 123 -2.85 -4.80 14.41
C GLY A 123 -1.54 -4.72 15.19
N PHE A 124 -0.47 -4.29 14.51
CA PHE A 124 0.89 -4.14 15.07
C PHE A 124 1.17 -2.76 15.66
N ASN A 125 0.13 -1.95 15.85
CA ASN A 125 0.20 -0.63 16.49
C ASN A 125 0.98 0.45 15.72
N CYS A 126 1.13 0.32 14.40
CA CYS A 126 1.70 1.37 13.57
C CYS A 126 0.88 2.65 13.68
N ALA A 127 -0.46 2.53 13.65
CA ALA A 127 -1.40 3.62 13.87
C ALA A 127 -1.27 4.27 15.25
N GLY A 128 -1.00 3.49 16.30
CA GLY A 128 -0.83 4.05 17.65
C GLY A 128 0.35 5.01 17.75
N CYS A 129 1.46 4.69 17.09
CA CYS A 129 2.64 5.56 17.06
C CYS A 129 2.51 6.68 16.02
N HIS A 130 2.07 6.38 14.79
CA HIS A 130 2.12 7.30 13.65
C HIS A 130 0.89 8.22 13.48
N GLY A 131 0.06 8.39 14.51
CA GLY A 131 -1.04 9.35 14.48
C GLY A 131 -2.33 8.81 13.86
N GLY A 132 -2.70 7.59 14.22
CA GLY A 132 -3.90 6.89 13.77
C GLY A 132 -3.78 6.31 12.37
N MET A 133 -4.91 5.81 11.86
CA MET A 133 -5.00 5.16 10.53
C MET A 133 -4.57 6.07 9.37
N LYS A 134 -4.63 7.40 9.54
CA LYS A 134 -4.20 8.38 8.53
C LYS A 134 -2.71 8.70 8.56
N GLY A 135 -1.93 8.15 9.48
CA GLY A 135 -0.48 8.32 9.51
C GLY A 135 0.00 9.77 9.63
N GLY A 136 -0.76 10.63 10.33
CA GLY A 136 -0.54 12.08 10.41
C GLY A 136 0.62 12.54 11.29
N GLY A 137 1.33 11.60 11.93
CA GLY A 137 2.33 11.87 12.95
C GLY A 137 1.74 11.79 14.34
N GLY A 138 2.50 11.23 15.27
CA GLY A 138 2.05 10.97 16.63
C GLY A 138 3.17 11.01 17.64
N VAL A 139 2.95 10.37 18.78
CA VAL A 139 3.90 10.29 19.90
C VAL A 139 3.91 8.86 20.42
N ALA A 140 5.09 8.35 20.75
CA ALA A 140 5.28 7.03 21.35
C ALA A 140 6.10 7.16 22.64
N SER A 141 5.66 6.48 23.71
CA SER A 141 6.46 6.37 24.94
C SER A 141 7.68 5.49 24.68
N TYR A 142 8.86 5.93 25.10
CA TYR A 142 10.10 5.20 24.88
C TYR A 142 11.08 5.37 26.03
N ALA A 143 11.72 4.27 26.42
CA ALA A 143 12.75 4.26 27.45
C ALA A 143 14.11 4.57 26.81
N ILE A 144 14.77 5.62 27.28
CA ILE A 144 16.14 5.97 26.90
C ILE A 144 17.05 5.70 28.09
N THR A 145 18.16 5.03 27.82
CA THR A 145 19.24 4.85 28.79
C THR A 145 20.30 5.91 28.59
N ASP A 146 20.65 6.63 29.65
CA ASP A 146 21.81 7.52 29.66
C ASP A 146 23.09 6.68 29.58
N PRO A 147 23.94 6.87 28.56
CA PRO A 147 25.14 6.07 28.38
C PRO A 147 26.24 6.36 29.41
N THR A 148 26.17 7.48 30.13
CA THR A 148 27.15 7.91 31.13
C THR A 148 26.75 7.46 32.54
N THR A 149 25.47 7.61 32.90
CA THR A 149 24.98 7.26 34.25
C THR A 149 24.33 5.89 34.32
N GLY A 150 23.91 5.32 33.18
CA GLY A 150 23.12 4.09 33.12
C GLY A 150 21.65 4.26 33.52
N GLU A 151 21.22 5.49 33.84
CA GLU A 151 19.85 5.79 34.25
C GLU A 151 18.89 5.60 33.09
N VAL A 152 17.73 4.97 33.37
CA VAL A 152 16.68 4.76 32.37
C VAL A 152 15.56 5.78 32.61
N LYS A 153 15.27 6.60 31.60
CA LYS A 153 14.21 7.60 31.63
C LYS A 153 13.18 7.32 30.56
N GLN A 154 11.90 7.48 30.90
CA GLN A 154 10.80 7.47 29.94
C GLN A 154 10.67 8.84 29.27
N VAL A 155 10.57 8.84 27.94
CA VAL A 155 10.36 10.04 27.14
C VAL A 155 9.20 9.87 26.17
N ASN A 156 8.66 11.01 25.73
CA ASN A 156 7.63 11.08 24.70
C ASN A 156 8.29 11.35 23.35
N TRP A 157 8.45 10.30 22.54
CA TRP A 157 9.09 10.37 21.24
C TRP A 157 8.12 10.80 20.15
N LYS A 158 8.44 11.85 19.41
CA LYS A 158 7.74 12.33 18.21
C LYS A 158 7.90 11.31 17.08
N ALA A 159 6.83 10.58 16.79
CA ALA A 159 6.77 9.64 15.67
C ALA A 159 6.32 10.40 14.42
N PRO A 160 7.14 10.44 13.35
CA PRO A 160 6.88 11.32 12.20
C PRO A 160 5.63 10.90 11.43
N ALA A 161 5.02 11.87 10.75
CA ALA A 161 3.99 11.60 9.76
C ALA A 161 4.52 10.71 8.63
N ILE A 162 3.77 9.68 8.29
CA ILE A 162 4.11 8.72 7.23
C ILE A 162 3.22 8.85 6.01
N ASN A 163 2.16 9.67 6.07
CA ASN A 163 1.32 10.04 4.93
C ASN A 163 2.05 10.92 3.88
N THR A 164 3.35 11.14 4.03
CA THR A 164 4.21 11.69 2.98
C THR A 164 5.52 10.91 2.85
N VAL A 165 5.59 9.67 3.35
CA VAL A 165 6.84 8.89 3.37
C VAL A 165 7.38 8.66 1.96
N PHE A 166 6.51 8.41 0.99
CA PHE A 166 6.89 8.13 -0.41
C PHE A 166 7.25 9.38 -1.23
N TYR A 167 7.20 10.56 -0.62
CA TYR A 167 7.81 11.77 -1.20
C TYR A 167 9.33 11.81 -1.01
N ARG A 168 9.82 11.01 -0.05
CA ARG A 168 11.18 11.10 0.49
C ARG A 168 11.97 9.80 0.35
N TYR A 169 11.27 8.69 0.19
CA TYR A 169 11.81 7.35 0.15
C TYR A 169 11.19 6.54 -0.99
N SER A 170 11.96 5.63 -1.59
CA SER A 170 11.45 4.61 -2.49
C SER A 170 10.73 3.48 -1.74
N ASP A 171 10.02 2.63 -2.48
CA ASP A 171 9.44 1.39 -1.98
C ASP A 171 10.46 0.50 -1.26
N GLU A 172 11.64 0.35 -1.84
CA GLU A 172 12.73 -0.46 -1.28
C GLU A 172 13.29 0.15 0.00
N GLU A 173 13.41 1.47 0.07
CA GLU A 173 13.87 2.16 1.26
C GLU A 173 12.85 2.06 2.41
N VAL A 174 11.56 2.20 2.10
CA VAL A 174 10.48 1.99 3.09
C VAL A 174 10.47 0.53 3.55
N ARG A 175 10.60 -0.42 2.62
CA ARG A 175 10.75 -1.85 2.96
C ARG A 175 11.95 -2.11 3.85
N PHE A 176 13.10 -1.49 3.58
CA PHE A 176 14.28 -1.60 4.42
C PHE A 176 14.02 -1.10 5.85
N ILE A 177 13.35 0.06 5.97
CA ILE A 177 12.98 0.64 7.28
C ILE A 177 12.01 -0.28 8.03
N LEU A 178 11.02 -0.87 7.35
CA LEU A 178 10.09 -1.81 7.99
C LEU A 178 10.80 -3.10 8.38
N ASN A 179 11.70 -3.60 7.54
CA ASN A 179 12.43 -4.83 7.81
C ASN A 179 13.38 -4.71 9.00
N TYR A 180 14.15 -3.62 9.09
CA TYR A 180 15.23 -3.48 10.08
C TYR A 180 14.96 -2.44 11.17
N GLY A 181 13.84 -1.72 11.09
CA GLY A 181 13.52 -0.61 11.98
C GLY A 181 14.43 0.60 11.78
N ARG A 182 14.39 1.52 12.75
CA ARG A 182 15.33 2.64 12.85
C ARG A 182 16.03 2.58 14.21
N PRO A 183 17.32 2.22 14.24
CA PRO A 183 18.12 2.24 15.46
C PRO A 183 18.03 3.59 16.18
N PHE A 184 18.12 3.56 17.51
CA PHE A 184 18.01 4.74 18.38
C PHE A 184 16.67 5.46 18.31
N SER A 185 15.60 4.74 17.90
CA SER A 185 14.23 5.23 17.94
C SER A 185 13.30 4.11 18.42
N PRO A 186 12.03 4.41 18.75
CA PRO A 186 11.04 3.41 19.12
C PRO A 186 10.62 2.51 17.96
N MET A 187 11.05 2.80 16.72
CA MET A 187 10.69 2.04 15.53
C MET A 187 11.54 0.77 15.43
N SER A 188 11.04 -0.33 15.98
CA SER A 188 11.65 -1.66 15.89
C SER A 188 11.60 -2.24 14.47
N ALA A 189 12.33 -3.33 14.26
CA ALA A 189 12.19 -4.18 13.08
C ALA A 189 10.82 -4.88 13.07
N TRP A 190 10.15 -4.88 11.92
CA TRP A 190 8.88 -5.56 11.69
C TRP A 190 9.01 -6.76 10.76
N GLY A 191 9.93 -6.73 9.81
CA GLY A 191 10.16 -7.85 8.90
C GLY A 191 10.94 -8.99 9.56
N LEU A 192 10.62 -10.24 9.20
CA LEU A 192 11.30 -11.45 9.66
C LEU A 192 12.82 -11.38 9.50
N VAL A 193 13.29 -10.78 8.39
CA VAL A 193 14.72 -10.63 8.09
C VAL A 193 15.47 -9.74 9.09
N GLY A 194 14.79 -8.82 9.77
CA GLY A 194 15.35 -8.01 10.85
C GLY A 194 14.94 -8.47 12.24
N GLY A 195 14.32 -9.66 12.37
CA GLY A 195 13.85 -10.23 13.63
C GLY A 195 12.46 -9.78 14.07
N GLY A 196 11.70 -9.11 13.20
CA GLY A 196 10.30 -8.75 13.43
C GLY A 196 9.30 -9.87 13.09
N PRO A 197 8.00 -9.66 13.34
CA PRO A 197 6.98 -10.71 13.22
C PRO A 197 6.37 -10.89 11.81
N MET A 198 6.63 -9.99 10.86
CA MET A 198 5.94 -9.94 9.57
C MET A 198 6.76 -10.59 8.44
N ASN A 199 6.11 -11.41 7.63
CA ASN A 199 6.69 -11.94 6.40
C ASN A 199 6.70 -10.90 5.25
N ASP A 200 7.38 -11.22 4.14
CA ASP A 200 7.55 -10.31 3.02
C ASP A 200 6.24 -9.81 2.40
N GLN A 201 5.21 -10.67 2.37
CA GLN A 201 3.88 -10.33 1.85
C GLN A 201 3.17 -9.35 2.80
N GLN A 202 3.20 -9.60 4.11
CA GLN A 202 2.65 -8.69 5.12
C GLN A 202 3.35 -7.33 5.09
N ILE A 203 4.66 -7.30 4.87
CA ILE A 203 5.39 -6.03 4.66
C ILE A 203 4.91 -5.33 3.38
N GLN A 204 4.68 -6.07 2.28
CA GLN A 204 4.13 -5.48 1.06
C GLN A 204 2.73 -4.90 1.28
N THR A 205 1.83 -5.62 1.96
CA THR A 205 0.47 -5.11 2.19
C THR A 205 0.48 -3.87 3.07
N VAL A 206 1.34 -3.80 4.11
CA VAL A 206 1.53 -2.56 4.89
C VAL A 206 2.05 -1.42 4.02
N ILE A 207 3.00 -1.68 3.10
CA ILE A 207 3.48 -0.67 2.14
C ILE A 207 2.34 -0.15 1.25
N GLU A 208 1.50 -1.04 0.71
CA GLU A 208 0.35 -0.66 -0.11
C GLU A 208 -0.67 0.16 0.68
N TYR A 209 -0.95 -0.21 1.93
CA TYR A 209 -1.78 0.60 2.81
C TYR A 209 -1.16 1.98 3.08
N VAL A 210 0.15 2.07 3.33
CA VAL A 210 0.81 3.37 3.55
C VAL A 210 0.78 4.24 2.28
N LYS A 211 0.80 3.64 1.09
CA LYS A 211 0.59 4.35 -0.19
C LYS A 211 -0.82 4.90 -0.30
N SER A 212 -1.84 4.14 0.09
CA SER A 212 -3.24 4.57 -0.01
C SER A 212 -3.59 5.75 0.91
N ILE A 213 -2.86 5.92 2.02
CA ILE A 213 -3.03 7.05 2.95
C ILE A 213 -2.13 8.25 2.65
N GLN A 214 -1.34 8.24 1.56
CA GLN A 214 -0.49 9.38 1.22
C GLN A 214 -1.33 10.63 0.94
N ILE A 215 -0.82 11.80 1.33
CA ILE A 215 -1.33 13.08 0.84
C ILE A 215 -1.20 13.07 -0.69
N PRO A 216 -2.26 13.37 -1.45
CA PRO A 216 -2.19 13.43 -2.91
C PRO A 216 -1.14 14.44 -3.37
N ARG A 217 -0.40 14.09 -4.42
CA ARG A 217 0.58 14.97 -5.06
C ARG A 217 -0.14 16.03 -5.89
N ASP A 218 0.53 17.17 -6.10
CA ASP A 218 0.12 18.14 -7.11
C ASP A 218 0.42 17.65 -8.54
N GLU A 219 0.09 18.46 -9.54
CA GLU A 219 0.33 18.18 -10.95
C GLU A 219 1.81 17.93 -11.31
N ASN A 220 2.74 18.43 -10.49
CA ASN A 220 4.18 18.29 -10.67
C ASN A 220 4.78 17.15 -9.83
N GLY A 221 3.94 16.35 -9.16
CA GLY A 221 4.39 15.27 -8.29
C GLY A 221 4.95 15.73 -6.94
N LYS A 222 4.81 17.02 -6.60
CA LYS A 222 5.27 17.61 -5.34
C LYS A 222 4.16 17.62 -4.30
N LEU A 223 4.55 17.93 -3.06
CA LEU A 223 3.62 18.17 -1.97
C LEU A 223 2.73 19.37 -2.33
N PRO A 224 1.39 19.28 -2.13
CA PRO A 224 0.48 20.35 -2.51
C PRO A 224 0.91 21.73 -2.00
N GLU A 225 0.74 22.76 -2.82
CA GLU A 225 1.15 24.13 -2.50
C GLU A 225 0.60 24.60 -1.14
N ALA A 226 -0.66 24.28 -0.83
CA ALA A 226 -1.26 24.59 0.47
C ALA A 226 -0.47 24.02 1.66
N LYS A 227 0.10 22.82 1.52
CA LYS A 227 0.96 22.21 2.55
C LYS A 227 2.34 22.85 2.60
N GLN A 228 2.90 23.25 1.45
CA GLN A 228 4.16 24.01 1.42
C GLN A 228 4.02 25.40 2.05
N GLN A 229 2.88 26.06 1.82
CA GLN A 229 2.53 27.33 2.47
C GLN A 229 2.30 27.16 3.97
N GLU A 230 1.70 26.06 4.43
CA GLU A 230 1.58 25.74 5.86
C GLU A 230 2.95 25.61 6.54
N ILE A 231 3.91 24.92 5.89
CA ILE A 231 5.30 24.81 6.36
C ILE A 231 5.94 26.19 6.47
N GLN A 232 5.77 27.03 5.45
CA GLN A 232 6.31 28.39 5.42
C GLN A 232 5.72 29.25 6.54
N ALA A 233 4.40 29.27 6.66
CA ALA A 233 3.68 30.07 7.63
C ALA A 233 4.03 29.68 9.07
N GLU A 234 4.20 28.39 9.36
CA GLU A 234 4.62 27.94 10.69
C GLU A 234 6.06 28.36 11.01
N ALA A 235 6.97 28.25 10.06
CA ALA A 235 8.34 28.72 10.25
C ALA A 235 8.41 30.24 10.49
N GLU A 236 7.65 31.03 9.72
CA GLU A 236 7.54 32.48 9.91
C GLU A 236 6.90 32.84 11.26
N ARG A 237 5.88 32.09 11.68
CA ARG A 237 5.25 32.26 13.00
C ARG A 237 6.26 32.03 14.12
N LEU A 238 7.10 31.01 14.03
CA LEU A 238 8.14 30.70 15.03
C LEU A 238 9.22 31.79 15.09
N VAL A 239 9.61 32.36 13.95
CA VAL A 239 10.53 33.52 13.90
C VAL A 239 9.87 34.75 14.53
N LYS A 240 8.61 35.05 14.18
CA LYS A 240 7.85 36.17 14.76
C LYS A 240 7.67 36.03 16.27
N ALA A 241 7.49 34.80 16.75
CA ALA A 241 7.41 34.46 18.17
C ALA A 241 8.78 34.51 18.88
N LYS A 242 9.88 34.78 18.15
CA LYS A 242 11.26 34.78 18.63
C LYS A 242 11.70 33.43 19.20
N THR A 243 11.06 32.33 18.76
CA THR A 243 11.50 30.97 19.08
C THR A 243 12.81 30.64 18.35
N TYR A 244 12.94 31.12 17.11
CA TYR A 244 14.14 30.99 16.29
C TYR A 244 14.53 32.33 15.68
N ALA A 245 15.82 32.52 15.39
CA ALA A 245 16.34 33.80 14.91
C ALA A 245 16.10 34.00 13.41
N THR A 246 16.07 32.91 12.64
CA THR A 246 15.96 32.94 11.17
C THR A 246 14.94 31.94 10.66
N LEU A 247 14.46 32.16 9.43
CA LEU A 247 13.57 31.23 8.76
C LEU A 247 14.22 29.85 8.57
N GLY A 248 15.51 29.82 8.19
CA GLY A 248 16.26 28.58 8.01
C GLY A 248 16.39 27.76 9.28
N GLU A 249 16.62 28.42 10.42
CA GLU A 249 16.65 27.79 11.73
C GLU A 249 15.28 27.20 12.13
N ALA A 250 14.21 27.94 11.86
CA ALA A 250 12.85 27.49 12.14
C ALA A 250 12.47 26.27 11.30
N LEU A 251 12.78 26.29 10.00
CA LEU A 251 12.58 25.15 9.10
C LEU A 251 13.42 23.94 9.51
N PHE A 252 14.68 24.17 9.92
CA PHE A 252 15.58 23.10 10.39
C PHE A 252 15.01 22.37 11.62
N ASN A 253 14.33 23.10 12.52
CA ASN A 253 13.78 22.60 13.78
C ASN A 253 12.25 22.43 13.79
N LEU A 254 11.61 22.39 12.62
CA LEU A 254 10.16 22.46 12.51
C LEU A 254 9.42 21.26 13.15
N ASP A 255 8.50 21.53 14.07
CA ASP A 255 7.74 20.47 14.76
C ASP A 255 6.55 19.90 13.95
N LEU A 256 6.16 20.56 12.86
CA LEU A 256 5.02 20.20 12.04
C LEU A 256 5.08 18.73 11.54
N GLY A 257 3.96 18.02 11.64
CA GLY A 257 3.87 16.60 11.28
C GLY A 257 4.75 15.70 12.15
N SER A 258 4.91 16.03 13.44
CA SER A 258 5.84 15.37 14.36
C SER A 258 7.29 15.37 13.84
N GLY A 259 7.71 16.52 13.28
CA GLY A 259 9.04 16.69 12.71
C GLY A 259 9.24 16.02 11.36
N ASN A 260 8.18 15.73 10.62
CA ASN A 260 8.27 15.09 9.31
C ASN A 260 9.16 15.88 8.32
N PHE A 261 9.13 17.21 8.43
CA PHE A 261 9.86 18.16 7.59
C PHE A 261 11.17 18.67 8.19
N SER A 262 11.47 18.31 9.44
CA SER A 262 12.61 18.85 10.20
C SER A 262 13.90 18.06 9.98
N CYS A 263 14.99 18.80 9.78
CA CYS A 263 16.34 18.25 9.69
C CYS A 263 16.87 17.83 11.06
N ALA A 264 16.48 18.55 12.12
CA ALA A 264 16.90 18.33 13.49
C ALA A 264 16.52 16.93 14.00
N ARG A 265 15.46 16.31 13.46
CA ARG A 265 15.07 14.92 13.80
C ARG A 265 16.21 13.91 13.60
N CYS A 266 17.07 14.15 12.60
CA CYS A 266 18.24 13.30 12.35
C CYS A 266 19.54 13.95 12.82
N HIS A 267 19.64 15.28 12.76
CA HIS A 267 20.89 16.01 12.98
C HIS A 267 21.02 16.69 14.36
N THR A 268 20.04 16.54 15.25
CA THR A 268 20.07 17.09 16.61
C THR A 268 19.67 16.00 17.60
N LYS A 269 20.62 15.56 18.42
CA LYS A 269 20.34 14.59 19.49
C LYS A 269 19.27 15.14 20.43
N GLY A 270 18.31 14.30 20.78
CA GLY A 270 17.22 14.65 21.71
C GLY A 270 16.08 15.50 21.16
N TRP A 271 16.18 15.97 19.93
CA TRP A 271 15.12 16.75 19.31
C TRP A 271 13.79 15.97 19.24
N SER A 272 13.86 14.70 18.86
CA SER A 272 12.68 13.83 18.71
C SER A 272 11.92 13.58 20.00
N TYR A 273 12.45 13.93 21.17
CA TYR A 273 11.77 13.76 22.45
C TYR A 273 11.78 15.02 23.33
N GLY A 274 11.94 16.19 22.70
CA GLY A 274 11.77 17.48 23.37
C GLY A 274 12.97 17.93 24.22
N GLU A 275 14.11 17.26 24.11
CA GLU A 275 15.34 17.59 24.83
C GLU A 275 16.49 17.81 23.85
N PRO A 276 16.36 18.74 22.87
CA PRO A 276 17.39 18.97 21.88
C PRO A 276 18.69 19.40 22.56
N GLN A 277 19.79 18.77 22.15
CA GLN A 277 21.14 19.20 22.50
C GLN A 277 21.59 20.29 21.52
N ILE A 278 22.88 20.33 21.17
CA ILE A 278 23.41 21.27 20.18
C ILE A 278 22.69 21.04 18.85
N THR A 279 21.99 22.06 18.35
CA THR A 279 21.31 22.04 17.06
C THR A 279 22.32 21.76 15.95
N GLY A 280 22.04 20.74 15.13
CA GLY A 280 22.96 20.28 14.10
C GLY A 280 24.17 19.48 14.62
N GLY A 281 24.28 19.24 15.94
CA GLY A 281 25.40 18.54 16.58
C GLY A 281 25.55 17.06 16.23
N GLY A 282 24.62 16.50 15.44
CA GLY A 282 24.61 15.11 15.02
C GLY A 282 23.80 14.20 15.94
N ALA A 283 23.24 13.14 15.36
CA ALA A 283 22.59 12.04 16.07
C ALA A 283 22.55 10.81 15.18
N LEU A 284 21.45 10.60 14.44
CA LEU A 284 21.38 9.59 13.39
C LEU A 284 22.13 10.05 12.14
N GLY A 285 22.03 11.34 11.82
CA GLY A 285 22.81 12.01 10.78
C GLY A 285 24.11 12.61 11.34
N PRO A 286 25.07 12.94 10.46
CA PRO A 286 26.35 13.52 10.85
C PRO A 286 26.19 14.89 11.53
N ASN A 287 27.24 15.29 12.26
CA ASN A 287 27.38 16.65 12.78
C ASN A 287 27.52 17.67 11.62
N LEU A 288 26.73 18.72 11.66
CA LEU A 288 26.68 19.81 10.69
C LEU A 288 27.39 21.09 11.17
N THR A 289 27.74 21.19 12.46
CA THR A 289 28.32 22.39 13.07
C THR A 289 29.81 22.57 12.80
N GLY A 290 30.35 23.73 13.18
CA GLY A 290 31.78 24.03 13.10
C GLY A 290 32.29 24.04 11.66
N GLY A 291 31.46 24.51 10.72
CA GLY A 291 31.77 24.54 9.29
C GLY A 291 31.85 23.16 8.62
N SER A 292 31.34 22.09 9.27
CA SER A 292 31.32 20.74 8.70
C SER A 292 30.58 20.69 7.37
N ALA A 293 29.41 21.33 7.29
CA ALA A 293 28.62 21.41 6.06
C ALA A 293 29.39 22.09 4.91
N VAL A 294 30.10 23.18 5.20
CA VAL A 294 30.88 23.93 4.19
C VAL A 294 32.09 23.13 3.70
N ARG A 295 32.78 22.40 4.59
CA ARG A 295 33.88 21.50 4.19
C ARG A 295 33.39 20.36 3.30
N GLN A 296 32.23 19.78 3.63
CA GLN A 296 31.65 18.70 2.87
C GLN A 296 31.09 19.17 1.52
N PHE A 297 30.46 20.34 1.50
CA PHE A 297 29.88 20.99 0.31
C PHE A 297 30.43 22.41 0.13
N PRO A 298 31.63 22.57 -0.47
CA PRO A 298 32.18 23.90 -0.72
C PRO A 298 31.25 24.74 -1.61
N GLN A 299 30.70 24.12 -2.66
CA GLN A 299 29.68 24.72 -3.52
C GLN A 299 28.30 24.58 -2.90
N ARG A 300 27.56 25.69 -2.83
CA ARG A 300 26.21 25.73 -2.27
C ARG A 300 25.24 24.88 -3.09
N ASP A 301 25.38 24.90 -4.42
CA ASP A 301 24.48 24.17 -5.32
C ASP A 301 24.62 22.65 -5.19
N ASP A 302 25.81 22.15 -4.87
CA ASP A 302 26.01 20.72 -4.58
C ASP A 302 25.22 20.30 -3.33
N MET A 303 25.14 21.18 -2.32
CA MET A 303 24.35 20.93 -1.12
C MET A 303 22.84 20.98 -1.41
N ILE A 304 22.40 21.90 -2.28
CA ILE A 304 21.01 21.95 -2.76
C ILE A 304 20.65 20.64 -3.47
N ALA A 305 21.48 20.21 -4.43
CA ALA A 305 21.25 18.98 -5.17
C ALA A 305 21.17 17.77 -4.23
N PHE A 306 22.07 17.71 -3.23
CA PHE A 306 22.06 16.64 -2.22
C PHE A 306 20.80 16.65 -1.34
N ILE A 307 20.34 17.81 -0.85
CA ILE A 307 19.12 17.88 -0.03
C ILE A 307 17.88 17.57 -0.88
N LYS A 308 17.86 17.99 -2.14
CA LYS A 308 16.76 17.68 -3.06
C LYS A 308 16.68 16.20 -3.40
N GLY A 309 17.82 15.55 -3.65
CA GLY A 309 17.90 14.15 -4.09
C GLY A 309 18.06 13.13 -2.96
N GLY A 310 18.46 13.54 -1.76
CA GLY A 310 18.82 12.63 -0.69
C GLY A 310 20.19 11.96 -0.91
N SER A 311 20.54 11.05 -0.02
CA SER A 311 21.72 10.20 -0.15
C SER A 311 21.35 8.87 -0.76
N GLU A 312 22.15 8.36 -1.69
CA GLU A 312 21.98 7.02 -2.24
C GLU A 312 23.09 6.09 -1.78
N LEU A 313 22.76 4.82 -1.49
CA LEU A 313 23.73 3.85 -0.98
C LEU A 313 24.91 3.68 -1.94
N GLY A 314 26.11 3.90 -1.43
CA GLY A 314 27.36 3.69 -2.18
C GLY A 314 27.73 4.83 -3.13
N LYS A 315 26.81 5.77 -3.44
CA LYS A 315 27.11 6.91 -4.32
C LYS A 315 27.89 8.00 -3.59
N LYS A 316 28.80 8.64 -4.30
CA LYS A 316 29.54 9.80 -3.78
C LYS A 316 28.61 11.01 -3.63
N TYR A 317 28.79 11.79 -2.57
CA TYR A 317 28.24 13.13 -2.44
C TYR A 317 29.26 14.08 -1.81
N GLY A 318 29.17 15.37 -2.14
CA GLY A 318 30.13 16.38 -1.67
C GLY A 318 31.58 16.01 -2.00
N GLN A 319 32.52 16.43 -1.15
CA GLN A 319 33.95 16.19 -1.36
C GLN A 319 34.35 14.71 -1.18
N GLN A 320 33.99 14.11 -0.05
CA GLN A 320 34.40 12.74 0.33
C GLN A 320 33.27 11.93 1.01
N GLY A 321 32.02 12.31 0.80
CA GLY A 321 30.87 11.60 1.37
C GLY A 321 30.51 10.38 0.56
N GLN A 322 30.18 9.28 1.23
CA GLN A 322 29.52 8.14 0.61
C GLN A 322 28.11 8.01 1.19
N GLY A 323 27.11 8.01 0.32
CA GLY A 323 25.71 7.95 0.70
C GLY A 323 25.36 6.59 1.31
N SER A 324 24.47 6.64 2.30
CA SER A 324 24.00 5.45 3.02
C SER A 324 22.59 5.03 2.64
N GLY A 325 21.88 5.80 1.81
CA GLY A 325 20.44 5.64 1.58
C GLY A 325 19.57 6.24 2.69
N ARG A 326 20.16 6.75 3.78
CA ARG A 326 19.40 7.12 4.99
C ARG A 326 18.95 8.57 5.03
N MET A 327 19.69 9.48 4.40
CA MET A 327 19.28 10.88 4.24
C MET A 327 18.19 10.97 3.16
N PRO A 328 16.93 11.25 3.52
CA PRO A 328 15.85 11.35 2.54
C PRO A 328 16.00 12.53 1.59
N ALA A 329 15.35 12.41 0.43
CA ALA A 329 15.10 13.52 -0.48
C ALA A 329 14.07 14.50 0.09
N PHE A 330 14.29 15.81 -0.07
CA PHE A 330 13.31 16.84 0.30
C PHE A 330 12.81 17.67 -0.89
N GLY A 331 13.30 17.43 -2.11
CA GLY A 331 12.96 18.23 -3.29
C GLY A 331 11.51 18.15 -3.75
N LEU A 332 10.79 17.11 -3.33
CA LEU A 332 9.34 16.97 -3.56
C LEU A 332 8.50 17.48 -2.39
N MET A 333 9.12 17.79 -1.25
CA MET A 333 8.46 18.16 0.00
C MET A 333 8.50 19.66 0.25
N LEU A 334 9.69 20.24 0.09
CA LEU A 334 9.97 21.64 0.36
C LEU A 334 10.16 22.43 -0.94
N THR A 335 9.87 23.72 -0.91
CA THR A 335 10.17 24.62 -2.02
C THR A 335 11.68 24.88 -2.12
N ASP A 336 12.13 25.35 -3.28
CA ASP A 336 13.55 25.69 -3.48
C ASP A 336 14.00 26.81 -2.52
N ASP A 337 13.12 27.78 -2.20
CA ASP A 337 13.40 28.85 -1.23
C ASP A 337 13.49 28.32 0.20
N GLN A 338 12.64 27.37 0.59
CA GLN A 338 12.70 26.72 1.90
C GLN A 338 14.01 25.94 2.06
N ILE A 339 14.41 25.19 1.03
CA ILE A 339 15.67 24.45 1.01
C ILE A 339 16.86 25.43 1.08
N ALA A 340 16.82 26.51 0.31
CA ALA A 340 17.82 27.56 0.33
C ALA A 340 17.98 28.18 1.73
N ALA A 341 16.88 28.52 2.39
CA ALA A 341 16.91 29.09 3.74
C ALA A 341 17.53 28.12 4.77
N VAL A 342 17.17 26.84 4.72
CA VAL A 342 17.76 25.80 5.59
C VAL A 342 19.26 25.68 5.33
N ILE A 343 19.69 25.70 4.07
CA ILE A 343 21.11 25.61 3.69
C ILE A 343 21.90 26.80 4.22
N ASP A 344 21.36 28.01 4.09
CA ASP A 344 22.04 29.22 4.57
C ASP A 344 22.20 29.19 6.10
N TYR A 345 21.20 28.67 6.83
CA TYR A 345 21.34 28.40 8.26
C TYR A 345 22.40 27.34 8.56
N VAL A 346 22.33 26.18 7.92
CA VAL A 346 23.25 25.05 8.17
C VAL A 346 24.70 25.39 7.84
N ARG A 347 24.94 26.19 6.80
CA ARG A 347 26.28 26.68 6.44
C ARG A 347 26.84 27.68 7.45
N GLY A 348 25.98 28.30 8.26
CA GLY A 348 26.35 29.21 9.35
C GLY A 348 26.61 28.55 10.70
N LEU A 349 26.39 27.23 10.84
CA LEU A 349 26.63 26.45 12.06
C LEU A 349 28.11 26.06 12.26
#